data_AF-A0A2E9QBA2-F1
#
_entry.id   AF-A0A2E9QBA2-F1
#
_cell.length_a   1.000
_cell.length_b   1.000
_cell.length_c   1.000
_cell.angle_alpha   90.00
_cell.angle_beta   90.00
_cell.angle_gamma   90.00
#
_symmetry.space_group_name_H-M   'P 1'
#
loop_
_entity.id
_entity.type
_entity.pdbx_description
1 polymer ?
#
loop_
_entity_poly.entity_id
_entity_poly.type
_entity_poly.pdbx_seq_one_letter_code
_entity_poly.pdbx_strand_id
1 'polypeptide(L)'
;MTVSPAQMDSVVLERAAALWKHLDLGLGVRGIDAQHAWLVALVLELEWVLHHNPDQVPQRFHDIVREAGRYAQVHFAAEEELFHEYRFAEESAHIKAHQMFKNSLERILAEQKAVSRKEAEKLYRFLRQWLVHHIVKEDRKYCEFLRRRKLLDQADQFMDQTNRQKKYTSDSQFKLLDLISGASVVSVTTPEVLKEINSLWNRLNLKIGVPIIDIQHLWLIKMIVDMEEAMRESQLTREAVLASTLDEAIRYIDVHFRTEEELMDLLGYEQKKGHTARHKKFEEFVQERKRDFEAGNSRAAASLVKDLRDWLTNHIALEDKQFVAYYQNNQAKALEFSKEAIVSGKAGIRQSQVDLYKAVVKGN
;
A
#
# COMPACT_ATOMS: atom_id res chain seq x y z
N MET A 1 -2.77 11.27 30.68
CA MET A 1 -3.67 10.11 30.58
C MET A 1 -3.19 9.26 29.42
N THR A 2 -3.02 7.96 29.58
CA THR A 2 -2.60 7.07 28.49
C THR A 2 -3.76 6.90 27.50
N VAL A 3 -3.54 7.23 26.23
CA VAL A 3 -4.51 7.03 25.16
C VAL A 3 -4.77 5.53 25.05
N SER A 4 -6.01 5.11 25.29
CA SER A 4 -6.43 3.70 25.18
C SER A 4 -7.22 3.49 23.88
N PRO A 5 -7.10 2.34 23.18
CA PRO A 5 -7.91 2.09 21.98
C PRO A 5 -9.43 2.10 22.26
N ALA A 6 -9.86 1.90 23.51
CA ALA A 6 -11.27 2.04 23.91
C ALA A 6 -11.79 3.50 23.88
N GLN A 7 -10.91 4.48 23.62
CA GLN A 7 -11.25 5.90 23.53
C GLN A 7 -11.19 6.45 22.09
N MET A 8 -10.78 5.62 21.12
CA MET A 8 -10.73 5.98 19.70
C MET A 8 -12.12 5.87 19.09
N ASP A 9 -12.47 6.87 18.28
CA ASP A 9 -13.76 6.93 17.61
C ASP A 9 -13.87 5.80 16.55
N SER A 10 -15.08 5.27 16.33
CA SER A 10 -15.30 4.19 15.35
C SER A 10 -14.88 4.58 13.94
N VAL A 11 -15.02 5.87 13.58
CA VAL A 11 -14.57 6.39 12.29
C VAL A 11 -13.04 6.30 12.14
N VAL A 12 -12.29 6.49 13.23
CA VAL A 12 -10.82 6.35 13.22
C VAL A 12 -10.44 4.90 12.99
N LEU A 13 -11.14 3.96 13.61
CA LEU A 13 -10.91 2.52 13.43
C LEU A 13 -11.24 2.05 12.01
N GLU A 14 -12.37 2.51 11.45
CA GLU A 14 -12.74 2.21 10.06
C GLU A 14 -11.70 2.74 9.07
N ARG A 15 -11.25 3.99 9.26
CA ARG A 15 -10.20 4.59 8.42
C ARG A 15 -8.85 3.89 8.60
N ALA A 16 -8.52 3.46 9.81
CA ALA A 16 -7.31 2.68 10.07
C ALA A 16 -7.36 1.33 9.36
N ALA A 17 -8.49 0.61 9.44
CA ALA A 17 -8.69 -0.65 8.72
C ALA A 17 -8.62 -0.48 7.20
N ALA A 18 -9.26 0.57 6.66
CA ALA A 18 -9.18 0.90 5.26
C ALA A 18 -7.73 1.16 4.85
N LEU A 19 -7.02 2.06 5.53
CA LEU A 19 -5.63 2.40 5.21
C LEU A 19 -4.71 1.17 5.31
N TRP A 20 -4.85 0.38 6.37
CA TRP A 20 -4.09 -0.84 6.61
C TRP A 20 -4.17 -1.81 5.43
N LYS A 21 -5.40 -2.02 4.95
CA LYS A 21 -5.70 -2.91 3.84
C LYS A 21 -5.32 -2.33 2.47
N HIS A 22 -5.62 -1.05 2.22
CA HIS A 22 -5.33 -0.41 0.93
C HIS A 22 -3.82 -0.33 0.67
N LEU A 23 -3.02 -0.09 1.71
CA LEU A 23 -1.57 0.05 1.59
C LEU A 23 -0.78 -1.22 1.92
N ASP A 24 -1.46 -2.32 2.27
CA ASP A 24 -0.82 -3.61 2.57
C ASP A 24 0.29 -3.45 3.62
N LEU A 25 -0.07 -2.82 4.74
CA LEU A 25 0.86 -2.41 5.81
C LEU A 25 1.36 -3.59 6.66
N GLY A 26 0.77 -4.77 6.51
CA GLY A 26 1.22 -5.97 7.22
C GLY A 26 2.56 -6.49 6.70
N LEU A 27 3.53 -6.59 7.60
CA LEU A 27 4.84 -7.17 7.32
C LEU A 27 4.87 -8.67 7.62
N GLY A 28 3.91 -9.17 8.38
CA GLY A 28 3.83 -10.58 8.76
C GLY A 28 4.72 -10.94 9.95
N VAL A 29 5.16 -9.93 10.70
CA VAL A 29 5.75 -10.07 12.04
C VAL A 29 4.73 -9.44 12.98
N ARG A 30 3.87 -10.25 13.59
CA ARG A 30 2.65 -9.82 14.28
C ARG A 30 2.93 -8.81 15.39
N GLY A 31 4.05 -8.97 16.09
CA GLY A 31 4.52 -8.02 17.10
C GLY A 31 4.77 -6.62 16.54
N ILE A 32 5.36 -6.52 15.34
CA ILE A 32 5.62 -5.26 14.65
C ILE A 32 4.33 -4.73 13.98
N ASP A 33 3.56 -5.61 13.34
CA ASP A 33 2.29 -5.23 12.72
C ASP A 33 1.35 -4.57 13.75
N ALA A 34 1.33 -5.06 15.00
CA ALA A 34 0.56 -4.44 16.08
C ALA A 34 1.10 -3.07 16.52
N GLN A 35 2.42 -2.86 16.45
CA GLN A 35 3.04 -1.56 16.73
C GLN A 35 2.70 -0.55 15.63
N HIS A 36 2.80 -0.96 14.36
CA HIS A 36 2.40 -0.14 13.20
C HIS A 36 0.91 0.21 13.25
N ALA A 37 0.05 -0.76 13.55
CA ALA A 37 -1.40 -0.56 13.70
C ALA A 37 -1.70 0.55 14.72
N TRP A 38 -0.99 0.52 15.85
CA TRP A 38 -1.12 1.53 16.89
C TRP A 38 -0.65 2.92 16.44
N LEU A 39 0.52 3.02 15.82
CA LEU A 39 1.05 4.29 15.31
C LEU A 39 0.13 4.90 14.25
N VAL A 40 -0.39 4.07 13.33
CA VAL A 40 -1.37 4.48 12.33
C VAL A 40 -2.63 5.04 12.98
N ALA A 41 -3.18 4.34 13.99
CA ALA A 41 -4.36 4.80 14.69
C ALA A 41 -4.13 6.12 15.44
N LEU A 42 -2.97 6.31 16.10
CA LEU A 42 -2.63 7.59 16.73
C LEU A 42 -2.56 8.73 15.70
N VAL A 43 -1.96 8.48 14.53
CA VAL A 43 -1.87 9.50 13.48
C VAL A 43 -3.24 9.86 12.92
N LEU A 44 -4.12 8.88 12.68
CA LEU A 44 -5.48 9.13 12.20
C LEU A 44 -6.35 9.82 13.27
N GLU A 45 -6.12 9.52 14.55
CA GLU A 45 -6.77 10.22 15.65
C GLU A 45 -6.37 11.71 15.69
N LEU A 46 -5.11 12.07 15.39
CA LEU A 46 -4.70 13.48 15.27
C LEU A 46 -5.52 14.21 14.21
N GLU A 47 -5.76 13.57 13.07
CA GLU A 47 -6.60 14.11 11.99
C GLU A 47 -8.03 14.32 12.47
N TRP A 48 -8.61 13.29 13.11
CA TRP A 48 -9.97 13.32 13.61
C TRP A 48 -10.15 14.45 14.64
N VAL A 49 -9.20 14.60 15.57
CA VAL A 49 -9.22 15.65 16.59
C VAL A 49 -9.20 17.04 15.97
N LEU A 50 -8.33 17.29 14.97
CA LEU A 50 -8.28 18.58 14.29
C LEU A 50 -9.55 18.86 13.48
N HIS A 51 -10.10 17.84 12.81
CA HIS A 51 -11.33 17.97 12.02
C HIS A 51 -12.54 18.35 12.89
N HIS A 52 -12.69 17.72 14.05
CA HIS A 52 -13.84 17.95 14.95
C HIS A 52 -13.69 19.18 15.87
N ASN A 53 -12.56 19.88 15.82
CA ASN A 53 -12.32 21.09 16.60
C ASN A 53 -11.84 22.21 15.67
N PRO A 54 -12.66 22.72 14.73
CA PRO A 54 -12.23 23.63 13.66
C PRO A 54 -11.53 24.92 14.15
N ASP A 55 -11.92 25.44 15.32
CA ASP A 55 -11.46 26.75 15.78
C ASP A 55 -10.26 26.71 16.74
N GLN A 56 -9.85 25.52 17.22
CA GLN A 56 -8.79 25.40 18.22
C GLN A 56 -8.02 24.08 18.13
N VAL A 57 -6.81 24.04 18.69
CA VAL A 57 -6.04 22.80 18.90
C VAL A 57 -6.30 22.32 20.32
N PRO A 58 -7.09 21.26 20.53
CA PRO A 58 -7.43 20.81 21.88
C PRO A 58 -6.25 20.10 22.55
N GLN A 59 -6.23 20.07 23.89
CA GLN A 59 -5.19 19.38 24.67
C GLN A 59 -5.00 17.91 24.25
N ARG A 60 -6.08 17.24 23.83
CA ARG A 60 -6.06 15.87 23.30
C ARG A 60 -5.08 15.71 22.13
N PHE A 61 -4.96 16.71 21.25
CA PHE A 61 -3.99 16.69 20.15
C PHE A 61 -2.55 16.58 20.68
N HIS A 62 -2.19 17.42 21.65
CA HIS A 62 -0.86 17.41 22.26
C HIS A 62 -0.55 16.10 22.98
N ASP A 63 -1.54 15.52 23.65
CA ASP A 63 -1.38 14.25 24.35
C ASP A 63 -1.15 13.09 23.36
N ILE A 64 -1.86 13.07 22.23
CA ILE A 64 -1.66 12.06 21.17
C ILE A 64 -0.29 12.24 20.51
N VAL A 65 0.15 13.47 20.23
CA VAL A 65 1.49 13.71 19.66
C VAL A 65 2.59 13.22 20.60
N ARG A 66 2.47 13.50 21.90
CA ARG A 66 3.43 13.02 22.91
C ARG A 66 3.46 11.49 22.96
N GLU A 67 2.28 10.87 22.90
CA GLU A 67 2.16 9.40 22.89
C GLU A 67 2.74 8.78 21.60
N ALA A 68 2.48 9.37 20.43
CA ALA A 68 3.04 8.93 19.16
C ALA A 68 4.57 9.02 19.17
N GLY A 69 5.13 10.12 19.67
CA GLY A 69 6.59 10.28 19.80
C GLY A 69 7.21 9.27 20.77
N ARG A 70 6.60 9.08 21.94
CA ARG A 70 7.05 8.10 22.93
C ARG A 70 6.99 6.68 22.36
N TYR A 71 5.88 6.32 21.71
CA TYR A 71 5.69 4.97 21.21
C TYR A 71 6.53 4.67 19.96
N ALA A 72 6.79 5.66 19.11
CA ALA A 72 7.74 5.52 18.00
C ALA A 72 9.12 5.10 18.50
N GLN A 73 9.61 5.64 19.63
CA GLN A 73 10.89 5.20 20.21
C GLN A 73 10.88 3.73 20.64
N VAL A 74 9.76 3.27 21.23
CA VAL A 74 9.56 1.88 21.63
C VAL A 74 9.56 0.96 20.40
N HIS A 75 8.84 1.36 19.35
CA HIS A 75 8.76 0.65 18.09
C HIS A 75 10.11 0.54 17.38
N PHE A 76 10.84 1.66 17.24
CA PHE A 76 12.17 1.65 16.64
C PHE A 76 13.15 0.77 17.40
N ALA A 77 13.12 0.76 18.74
CA ALA A 77 13.95 -0.14 19.51
C ALA A 77 13.63 -1.62 19.24
N ALA A 78 12.36 -1.96 19.06
CA ALA A 78 11.93 -3.31 18.74
C ALA A 78 12.44 -3.76 17.35
N GLU A 79 12.34 -2.89 16.34
CA GLU A 79 12.86 -3.16 15.01
C GLU A 79 14.38 -3.25 14.97
N GLU A 80 15.08 -2.33 15.64
CA GLU A 80 16.54 -2.30 15.72
C GLU A 80 17.11 -3.57 16.37
N GLU A 81 16.43 -4.15 17.36
CA GLU A 81 16.78 -5.46 17.92
C GLU A 81 16.59 -6.60 16.93
N LEU A 82 15.49 -6.58 16.17
CA LEU A 82 15.25 -7.55 15.11
C LEU A 82 16.29 -7.43 13.98
N PHE A 83 16.72 -6.21 13.63
CA PHE A 83 17.79 -6.00 12.65
C PHE A 83 19.10 -6.62 13.13
N HIS A 84 19.44 -6.38 14.40
CA HIS A 84 20.67 -6.88 15.00
C HIS A 84 20.69 -8.41 15.05
N GLU A 85 19.61 -9.02 15.53
CA GLU A 85 19.48 -10.48 15.65
C GLU A 85 19.64 -11.18 14.29
N TYR A 86 18.95 -10.69 13.27
CA TYR A 86 18.95 -11.31 11.93
C TYR A 86 20.02 -10.75 10.98
N ARG A 87 20.86 -9.82 11.45
CA ARG A 87 21.95 -9.17 10.70
C ARG A 87 21.45 -8.57 9.40
N PHE A 88 20.43 -7.71 9.50
CA PHE A 88 19.87 -7.01 8.36
C PHE A 88 20.92 -6.05 7.75
N ALA A 89 21.23 -6.21 6.46
CA ALA A 89 22.36 -5.53 5.83
C ALA A 89 22.23 -3.99 5.82
N GLU A 90 21.00 -3.46 5.76
CA GLU A 90 20.74 -2.02 5.76
C GLU A 90 20.47 -1.45 7.17
N GLU A 91 20.75 -2.20 8.24
CA GLU A 91 20.53 -1.80 9.65
C GLU A 91 21.03 -0.36 9.94
N SER A 92 22.27 -0.04 9.57
CA SER A 92 22.85 1.28 9.83
C SER A 92 22.11 2.42 9.12
N ALA A 93 21.68 2.20 7.87
CA ALA A 93 20.92 3.18 7.11
C ALA A 93 19.52 3.37 7.71
N HIS A 94 18.88 2.28 8.13
CA HIS A 94 17.57 2.28 8.75
C HIS A 94 17.57 3.00 10.11
N ILE A 95 18.53 2.68 11.00
CA ILE A 95 18.75 3.38 12.27
C ILE A 95 18.95 4.87 12.04
N LYS A 96 19.69 5.26 11.00
CA LYS A 96 19.89 6.68 10.67
C LYS A 96 18.56 7.35 10.30
N ALA A 97 17.67 6.67 9.57
CA ALA A 97 16.32 7.18 9.28
C ALA A 97 15.51 7.41 10.57
N HIS A 98 15.53 6.46 11.51
CA HIS A 98 14.90 6.62 12.83
C HIS A 98 15.45 7.82 13.59
N GLN A 99 16.78 7.99 13.63
CA GLN A 99 17.40 9.10 14.35
C GLN A 99 17.05 10.46 13.74
N MET A 100 17.01 10.57 12.40
CA MET A 100 16.57 11.79 11.74
C MET A 100 15.12 12.14 12.08
N PHE A 101 14.24 11.14 12.15
CA PHE A 101 12.85 11.35 12.56
C PHE A 101 12.73 11.77 14.03
N LYS A 102 13.41 11.06 14.95
CA LYS A 102 13.46 11.40 16.38
C LYS A 102 13.89 12.87 16.57
N ASN A 103 15.01 13.27 15.97
CA ASN A 103 15.52 14.63 16.06
C ASN A 103 14.56 15.68 15.47
N SER A 104 13.90 15.34 14.36
CA SER A 104 12.92 16.24 13.72
C SER A 104 11.70 16.43 14.61
N LEU A 105 11.20 15.36 15.22
CA LEU A 105 10.05 15.42 16.11
C LEU A 105 10.38 16.17 17.40
N GLU A 106 11.54 15.91 18.02
CA GLU A 106 12.01 16.63 19.20
C GLU A 106 12.12 18.14 18.95
N ARG A 107 12.68 18.53 17.81
CA ARG A 107 12.77 19.95 17.42
C ARG A 107 11.38 20.58 17.30
N ILE A 108 10.44 19.91 16.62
CA ILE A 108 9.07 20.44 16.48
C ILE A 108 8.37 20.56 17.84
N LEU A 109 8.59 19.60 18.75
CA LEU A 109 7.99 19.61 20.10
C LEU A 109 8.63 20.64 21.03
N ALA A 110 9.93 20.89 20.92
CA ALA A 110 10.65 21.84 21.75
C ALA A 110 10.31 23.30 21.41
N GLU A 111 9.97 23.58 20.15
CA GLU A 111 9.67 24.93 19.66
C GLU A 111 8.29 25.46 20.12
N GLN A 112 7.47 24.68 20.83
CA GLN A 112 6.03 24.94 20.94
C GLN A 112 5.46 24.97 22.39
N LYS A 113 5.26 26.18 22.94
CA LYS A 113 4.44 26.42 24.14
C LYS A 113 2.94 26.66 23.84
N ALA A 114 2.62 27.10 22.63
CA ALA A 114 1.26 27.22 22.09
C ALA A 114 1.33 26.99 20.57
N VAL A 115 0.54 26.04 20.06
CA VAL A 115 0.61 25.59 18.66
C VAL A 115 -0.54 26.19 17.90
N SER A 116 -0.27 26.93 16.84
CA SER A 116 -1.33 27.38 15.94
C SER A 116 -1.93 26.19 15.20
N ARG A 117 -3.20 26.28 14.79
CA ARG A 117 -3.85 25.22 14.01
C ARG A 117 -3.05 24.83 12.75
N LYS A 118 -2.49 25.82 12.05
CA LYS A 118 -1.68 25.60 10.86
C LYS A 118 -0.42 24.78 11.16
N GLU A 119 0.20 24.97 12.32
CA GLU A 119 1.35 24.19 12.76
C GLU A 119 0.94 22.77 13.17
N ALA A 120 -0.20 22.61 13.86
CA ALA A 120 -0.75 21.30 14.20
C ALA A 120 -1.07 20.47 12.94
N GLU A 121 -1.70 21.08 11.93
CA GLU A 121 -1.97 20.45 10.63
C GLU A 121 -0.69 20.09 9.86
N LYS A 122 0.36 20.94 9.95
CA LYS A 122 1.67 20.61 9.37
C LYS A 122 2.32 19.43 10.09
N LEU A 123 2.28 19.40 11.42
CA LEU A 123 2.86 18.33 12.22
C LEU A 123 2.17 16.99 11.96
N TYR A 124 0.83 16.94 12.02
CA TYR A 124 0.09 15.73 11.70
C TYR A 124 0.41 15.22 10.27
N ARG A 125 0.45 16.12 9.26
CA ARG A 125 0.81 15.73 7.89
C ARG A 125 2.22 15.16 7.79
N PHE A 126 3.19 15.79 8.46
CA PHE A 126 4.55 15.29 8.54
C PHE A 126 4.61 13.89 9.16
N LEU A 127 3.95 13.68 10.30
CA LEU A 127 3.89 12.38 10.99
C LEU A 127 3.25 11.30 10.10
N ARG A 128 2.13 11.61 9.45
CA ARG A 128 1.43 10.68 8.56
C ARG A 128 2.26 10.31 7.34
N GLN A 129 2.82 11.30 6.65
CA GLN A 129 3.61 11.07 5.45
C GLN A 129 4.85 10.25 5.77
N TRP A 130 5.55 10.62 6.85
CA TRP A 130 6.74 9.90 7.27
C TRP A 130 6.42 8.45 7.63
N LEU A 131 5.42 8.21 8.50
CA LEU A 131 5.04 6.87 8.95
C LEU A 131 4.65 5.96 7.78
N VAL A 132 3.74 6.42 6.92
CA VAL A 132 3.27 5.62 5.77
C VAL A 132 4.41 5.33 4.80
N HIS A 133 5.22 6.33 4.48
CA HIS A 133 6.36 6.14 3.59
C HIS A 133 7.36 5.15 4.19
N HIS A 134 7.67 5.29 5.49
CA HIS A 134 8.64 4.46 6.17
C HIS A 134 8.20 2.98 6.19
N ILE A 135 6.97 2.69 6.61
CA ILE A 135 6.43 1.31 6.62
C ILE A 135 6.49 0.70 5.22
N VAL A 136 5.98 1.42 4.21
CA VAL A 136 5.83 0.89 2.85
C VAL A 136 7.17 0.78 2.12
N LYS A 137 8.15 1.64 2.42
CA LYS A 137 9.42 1.72 1.66
C LYS A 137 10.62 1.19 2.42
N GLU A 138 10.74 1.46 3.70
CA GLU A 138 11.90 1.11 4.52
C GLU A 138 11.66 -0.20 5.25
N ASP A 139 10.57 -0.33 6.02
CA ASP A 139 10.31 -1.51 6.87
C ASP A 139 10.04 -2.75 6.00
N ARG A 140 9.43 -2.53 4.84
CA ARG A 140 9.23 -3.58 3.85
C ARG A 140 10.54 -4.20 3.35
N LYS A 141 11.68 -3.50 3.40
CA LYS A 141 12.98 -4.06 2.97
C LYS A 141 13.44 -5.19 3.88
N TYR A 142 13.35 -5.01 5.21
CA TYR A 142 13.74 -6.07 6.13
C TYR A 142 12.73 -7.22 6.10
N CYS A 143 11.45 -6.92 5.89
CA CYS A 143 10.43 -7.95 5.68
C CYS A 143 10.74 -8.82 4.44
N GLU A 144 11.09 -8.20 3.31
CA GLU A 144 11.52 -8.93 2.11
C GLU A 144 12.79 -9.75 2.35
N PHE A 145 13.76 -9.18 3.08
CA PHE A 145 14.98 -9.88 3.48
C PHE A 145 14.66 -11.15 4.30
N LEU A 146 13.79 -11.04 5.32
CA LEU A 146 13.36 -12.18 6.13
C LEU A 146 12.62 -13.23 5.29
N ARG A 147 11.71 -12.81 4.40
CA ARG A 147 10.98 -13.72 3.51
C ARG A 147 11.92 -14.47 2.55
N ARG A 148 12.85 -13.78 1.91
CA ARG A 148 13.83 -14.39 0.98
C ARG A 148 14.69 -15.43 1.68
N ARG A 149 15.00 -15.22 2.96
CA ARG A 149 15.77 -16.16 3.79
C ARG A 149 14.92 -17.21 4.50
N LYS A 150 13.59 -17.17 4.35
CA LYS A 150 12.64 -18.05 5.06
C LYS A 150 12.76 -17.94 6.59
N LEU A 151 13.05 -16.74 7.08
CA LEU A 151 13.24 -16.43 8.51
C LEU A 151 12.01 -15.72 9.12
N LEU A 152 10.95 -15.48 8.36
CA LEU A 152 9.80 -14.67 8.82
C LEU A 152 9.15 -15.25 10.08
N ASP A 153 8.87 -16.56 10.10
CA ASP A 153 8.26 -17.23 11.27
C ASP A 153 9.18 -17.18 12.50
N GLN A 154 10.49 -17.25 12.29
CA GLN A 154 11.47 -17.17 13.37
C GLN A 154 11.52 -15.75 13.94
N ALA A 155 11.49 -14.75 13.07
CA ALA A 155 11.46 -13.35 13.46
C ALA A 155 10.16 -13.01 14.21
N ASP A 156 9.03 -13.57 13.79
CA ASP A 156 7.75 -13.45 14.52
C ASP A 156 7.84 -14.05 15.92
N GLN A 157 8.37 -15.27 16.04
CA GLN A 157 8.59 -15.92 17.34
C GLN A 157 9.58 -15.16 18.24
N PHE A 158 10.66 -14.63 17.65
CA PHE A 158 11.61 -13.78 18.36
C PHE A 158 10.90 -12.53 18.89
N MET A 159 10.12 -11.85 18.06
CA MET A 159 9.38 -10.66 18.48
C MET A 159 8.35 -10.98 19.57
N ASP A 160 7.66 -12.11 19.49
CA ASP A 160 6.75 -12.55 20.55
C ASP A 160 7.46 -12.78 21.89
N GLN A 161 8.64 -13.42 21.87
CA GLN A 161 9.44 -13.66 23.08
C GLN A 161 9.98 -12.36 23.66
N THR A 162 10.60 -11.53 22.81
CA THR A 162 11.15 -10.24 23.20
C THR A 162 10.05 -9.32 23.72
N ASN A 163 8.87 -9.34 23.10
CA ASN A 163 7.73 -8.58 23.55
C ASN A 163 7.26 -9.00 24.95
N ARG A 164 7.20 -10.30 25.26
CA ARG A 164 6.87 -10.77 26.63
C ARG A 164 7.86 -10.27 27.68
N GLN A 165 9.13 -10.12 27.31
CA GLN A 165 10.19 -9.69 28.22
C GLN A 165 10.25 -8.16 28.38
N LYS A 166 10.24 -7.42 27.26
CA LYS A 166 10.48 -5.97 27.22
C LYS A 166 9.20 -5.13 27.09
N LYS A 167 8.05 -5.77 26.87
CA LYS A 167 6.72 -5.14 26.74
C LYS A 167 6.66 -4.04 25.69
N TYR A 168 7.14 -4.32 24.48
CA TYR A 168 7.06 -3.41 23.34
C TYR A 168 5.62 -3.16 22.86
N THR A 169 4.77 -4.18 22.96
CA THR A 169 3.41 -4.25 22.44
C THR A 169 2.47 -4.77 23.52
N SER A 170 1.39 -4.05 23.80
CA SER A 170 0.36 -4.42 24.76
C SER A 170 -0.77 -5.24 24.13
N ASP A 171 -1.55 -5.93 24.96
CA ASP A 171 -2.75 -6.67 24.54
C ASP A 171 -3.76 -5.77 23.79
N SER A 172 -3.85 -4.49 24.17
CA SER A 172 -4.76 -3.55 23.53
C SER A 172 -4.34 -3.24 22.09
N GLN A 173 -3.04 -3.29 21.78
CA GLN A 173 -2.49 -3.07 20.45
C GLN A 173 -2.67 -4.31 19.57
N PHE A 174 -2.52 -5.51 20.12
CA PHE A 174 -2.89 -6.74 19.40
C PHE A 174 -4.40 -6.80 19.10
N LYS A 175 -5.25 -6.41 20.05
CA LYS A 175 -6.70 -6.29 19.79
C LYS A 175 -7.01 -5.28 18.70
N LEU A 176 -6.32 -4.13 18.69
CA LEU A 176 -6.45 -3.15 17.61
C LEU A 176 -6.02 -3.77 16.27
N LEU A 177 -4.87 -4.44 16.23
CA LEU A 177 -4.42 -5.14 15.02
C LEU A 177 -5.49 -6.13 14.56
N ASP A 178 -6.02 -6.97 15.43
CA ASP A 178 -7.05 -7.95 15.06
C ASP A 178 -8.33 -7.29 14.52
N LEU A 179 -8.70 -6.13 15.06
CA LEU A 179 -9.84 -5.32 14.59
C LEU A 179 -9.57 -4.71 13.20
N ILE A 180 -8.40 -4.12 12.97
CA ILE A 180 -8.10 -3.40 11.72
C ILE A 180 -7.57 -4.32 10.60
N SER A 181 -6.94 -5.44 10.96
CA SER A 181 -6.45 -6.46 10.02
C SER A 181 -7.49 -7.53 9.73
N GLY A 182 -8.52 -7.64 10.58
CA GLY A 182 -9.71 -8.46 10.33
C GLY A 182 -9.43 -9.95 10.28
N ALA A 183 -9.31 -10.59 11.45
CA ALA A 183 -9.62 -12.02 11.55
C ALA A 183 -11.04 -12.25 11.01
N SER A 184 -11.13 -12.93 9.86
CA SER A 184 -12.32 -13.19 9.03
C SER A 184 -12.93 -11.96 8.31
N VAL A 185 -12.28 -11.48 7.25
CA VAL A 185 -12.70 -11.68 5.85
C VAL A 185 -11.47 -11.42 4.99
N VAL A 186 -11.08 -12.39 4.16
CA VAL A 186 -10.21 -12.16 2.99
C VAL A 186 -10.96 -11.21 2.07
N SER A 187 -10.84 -9.93 2.35
CA SER A 187 -11.45 -8.88 1.58
C SER A 187 -10.27 -8.10 1.06
N VAL A 188 -9.85 -8.41 -0.17
CA VAL A 188 -8.72 -7.74 -0.85
C VAL A 188 -9.02 -6.26 -1.12
N THR A 189 -10.30 -5.90 -1.07
CA THR A 189 -10.82 -4.55 -1.26
C THR A 189 -12.23 -4.43 -0.65
N THR A 190 -12.80 -3.23 -0.46
CA THR A 190 -14.17 -3.11 0.10
C THR A 190 -15.22 -3.77 -0.82
N PRO A 191 -16.40 -4.18 -0.30
CA PRO A 191 -17.45 -4.77 -1.15
C PRO A 191 -17.84 -3.89 -2.34
N GLU A 192 -17.86 -2.57 -2.15
CA GLU A 192 -18.18 -1.57 -3.18
C GLU A 192 -17.12 -1.55 -4.29
N VAL A 193 -15.84 -1.54 -3.91
CA VAL A 193 -14.73 -1.60 -4.87
C VAL A 193 -14.72 -2.94 -5.61
N LEU A 194 -14.95 -4.06 -4.90
CA LEU A 194 -15.02 -5.38 -5.53
C LEU A 194 -16.18 -5.46 -6.53
N LYS A 195 -17.32 -4.84 -6.22
CA LYS A 195 -18.47 -4.73 -7.12
C LYS A 195 -18.13 -3.93 -8.37
N GLU A 196 -17.44 -2.80 -8.24
CA GLU A 196 -17.03 -1.99 -9.39
C GLU A 196 -16.00 -2.72 -10.26
N ILE A 197 -15.00 -3.37 -9.66
CA ILE A 197 -14.03 -4.21 -10.38
C ILE A 197 -14.76 -5.31 -11.17
N ASN A 198 -15.67 -6.05 -10.52
CA ASN A 198 -16.47 -7.08 -11.18
C ASN A 198 -17.33 -6.51 -12.33
N SER A 199 -17.94 -5.35 -12.12
CA SER A 199 -18.73 -4.65 -13.13
C SER A 199 -17.87 -4.31 -14.35
N LEU A 200 -16.72 -3.66 -14.16
CA LEU A 200 -15.79 -3.28 -15.23
C LEU A 200 -15.27 -4.52 -15.97
N TRP A 201 -14.78 -5.51 -15.22
CA TRP A 201 -14.18 -6.74 -15.75
C TRP A 201 -15.14 -7.48 -16.67
N ASN A 202 -16.38 -7.66 -16.24
CA ASN A 202 -17.38 -8.41 -17.02
C ASN A 202 -17.99 -7.56 -18.13
N ARG A 203 -18.37 -6.31 -17.86
CA ARG A 203 -19.05 -5.43 -18.83
C ARG A 203 -18.17 -5.10 -20.03
N LEU A 204 -16.86 -4.93 -19.82
CA LEU A 204 -15.90 -4.66 -20.89
C LEU A 204 -15.23 -5.95 -21.41
N ASN A 205 -15.60 -7.11 -20.84
CA ASN A 205 -15.06 -8.42 -21.18
C ASN A 205 -13.52 -8.42 -21.10
N LEU A 206 -12.93 -7.96 -20.01
CA LEU A 206 -11.47 -7.71 -19.92
C LEU A 206 -10.62 -8.98 -19.71
N LYS A 207 -11.27 -10.14 -19.62
CA LYS A 207 -10.59 -11.43 -19.45
C LYS A 207 -9.82 -11.81 -20.71
N ILE A 208 -8.51 -12.00 -20.56
CA ILE A 208 -7.61 -12.53 -21.60
C ILE A 208 -7.59 -14.06 -21.53
N GLY A 209 -7.69 -14.61 -20.31
CA GLY A 209 -7.68 -16.06 -20.07
C GLY A 209 -6.30 -16.65 -19.82
N VAL A 210 -5.27 -15.79 -19.74
CA VAL A 210 -3.92 -16.14 -19.29
C VAL A 210 -3.80 -15.72 -17.82
N PRO A 211 -3.68 -16.67 -16.85
CA PRO A 211 -3.82 -16.35 -15.43
C PRO A 211 -2.90 -15.25 -14.92
N ILE A 212 -1.63 -15.21 -15.33
CA ILE A 212 -0.71 -14.17 -14.87
C ILE A 212 -1.12 -12.77 -15.36
N ILE A 213 -1.56 -12.67 -16.61
CA ILE A 213 -2.02 -11.41 -17.21
C ILE A 213 -3.34 -10.96 -16.58
N ASP A 214 -4.29 -11.88 -16.42
CA ASP A 214 -5.58 -11.56 -15.77
C ASP A 214 -5.39 -11.10 -14.31
N ILE A 215 -4.46 -11.72 -13.56
CA ILE A 215 -4.09 -11.28 -12.20
C ILE A 215 -3.53 -9.86 -12.22
N GLN A 216 -2.62 -9.56 -13.14
CA GLN A 216 -2.00 -8.24 -13.28
C GLN A 216 -3.03 -7.17 -13.68
N HIS A 217 -3.90 -7.45 -14.66
CA HIS A 217 -4.97 -6.55 -15.09
C HIS A 217 -5.93 -6.21 -13.94
N LEU A 218 -6.39 -7.22 -13.20
CA LEU A 218 -7.28 -7.00 -12.06
C LEU A 218 -6.64 -6.12 -10.99
N TRP A 219 -5.34 -6.27 -10.75
CA TRP A 219 -4.63 -5.42 -9.80
C TRP A 219 -4.50 -3.98 -10.30
N LEU A 220 -4.19 -3.78 -11.58
CA LEU A 220 -4.16 -2.45 -12.20
C LEU A 220 -5.54 -1.76 -12.13
N ILE A 221 -6.61 -2.49 -12.43
CA ILE A 221 -7.99 -2.00 -12.29
C ILE A 221 -8.30 -1.66 -10.83
N LYS A 222 -7.89 -2.49 -9.87
CA LYS A 222 -8.07 -2.23 -8.43
C LYS A 222 -7.39 -0.93 -8.01
N MET A 223 -6.15 -0.67 -8.45
CA MET A 223 -5.45 0.58 -8.15
C MET A 223 -6.18 1.79 -8.73
N ILE A 224 -6.76 1.68 -9.94
CA ILE A 224 -7.59 2.74 -10.53
C ILE A 224 -8.84 3.00 -9.70
N VAL A 225 -9.57 1.94 -9.31
CA VAL A 225 -10.79 2.10 -8.52
C VAL A 225 -10.46 2.67 -7.13
N ASP A 226 -9.36 2.27 -6.49
CA ASP A 226 -8.94 2.89 -5.22
C ASP A 226 -8.69 4.39 -5.37
N MET A 227 -8.02 4.79 -6.47
CA MET A 227 -7.78 6.21 -6.76
C MET A 227 -9.09 6.94 -7.00
N GLU A 228 -10.07 6.34 -7.70
CA GLU A 228 -11.41 6.92 -7.89
C GLU A 228 -12.18 7.09 -6.57
N GLU A 229 -12.08 6.13 -5.65
CA GLU A 229 -12.66 6.27 -4.31
C GLU A 229 -11.97 7.40 -3.53
N ALA A 230 -10.65 7.48 -3.58
CA ALA A 230 -9.88 8.56 -2.94
C ALA A 230 -10.21 9.95 -3.49
N MET A 231 -10.74 10.04 -4.73
CA MET A 231 -11.24 11.32 -5.26
C MET A 231 -12.47 11.85 -4.51
N ARG A 232 -13.20 11.00 -3.76
CA ARG A 232 -14.34 11.39 -2.92
C ARG A 232 -13.93 11.77 -1.51
N GLU A 233 -12.71 11.45 -1.12
CA GLU A 233 -12.16 11.73 0.20
C GLU A 233 -11.65 13.17 0.33
N SER A 234 -11.27 13.53 1.57
CA SER A 234 -10.62 14.80 1.89
C SER A 234 -9.38 15.03 1.02
N GLN A 235 -9.04 16.29 0.74
CA GLN A 235 -7.90 16.64 -0.12
C GLN A 235 -6.59 15.97 0.33
N LEU A 236 -6.36 15.88 1.65
CA LEU A 236 -5.15 15.26 2.20
C LEU A 236 -5.13 13.73 2.07
N THR A 237 -6.29 13.08 2.19
CA THR A 237 -6.40 11.63 1.94
C THR A 237 -6.19 11.35 0.46
N ARG A 238 -6.88 12.11 -0.40
CA ARG A 238 -6.75 12.04 -1.86
C ARG A 238 -5.30 12.19 -2.31
N GLU A 239 -4.62 13.26 -1.90
CA GLU A 239 -3.24 13.51 -2.31
C GLU A 239 -2.30 12.39 -1.91
N ALA A 240 -2.43 11.87 -0.68
CA ALA A 240 -1.57 10.81 -0.18
C ALA A 240 -1.83 9.46 -0.87
N VAL A 241 -3.09 9.10 -1.11
CA VAL A 241 -3.44 7.86 -1.84
C VAL A 241 -3.00 7.97 -3.29
N LEU A 242 -3.27 9.09 -3.97
CA LEU A 242 -2.81 9.28 -5.34
C LEU A 242 -1.29 9.20 -5.45
N ALA A 243 -0.55 9.87 -4.58
CA ALA A 243 0.91 9.84 -4.61
C ALA A 243 1.46 8.41 -4.46
N SER A 244 0.98 7.65 -3.46
CA SER A 244 1.48 6.30 -3.19
C SER A 244 1.02 5.28 -4.25
N THR A 245 -0.24 5.35 -4.67
CA THR A 245 -0.81 4.44 -5.66
C THR A 245 -0.28 4.70 -7.07
N LEU A 246 -0.02 5.96 -7.47
CA LEU A 246 0.61 6.26 -8.75
C LEU A 246 2.04 5.71 -8.83
N ASP A 247 2.81 5.88 -7.76
CA ASP A 247 4.15 5.30 -7.63
C ASP A 247 4.13 3.78 -7.78
N GLU A 248 3.17 3.11 -7.14
CA GLU A 248 2.99 1.67 -7.28
C GLU A 248 2.53 1.28 -8.68
N ALA A 249 1.55 1.99 -9.25
CA ALA A 249 1.03 1.73 -10.58
C ALA A 249 2.14 1.81 -11.63
N ILE A 250 2.99 2.84 -11.61
CA ILE A 250 4.11 2.97 -12.55
C ILE A 250 5.05 1.77 -12.47
N ARG A 251 5.45 1.36 -11.26
CA ARG A 251 6.32 0.17 -11.09
C ARG A 251 5.63 -1.10 -11.55
N TYR A 252 4.33 -1.23 -11.29
CA TYR A 252 3.56 -2.42 -11.61
C TYR A 252 3.27 -2.53 -13.12
N ILE A 253 3.05 -1.40 -13.80
CA ILE A 253 2.89 -1.31 -15.26
C ILE A 253 4.16 -1.81 -15.97
N ASP A 254 5.35 -1.39 -15.55
CA ASP A 254 6.63 -1.87 -16.11
C ASP A 254 6.79 -3.40 -15.96
N VAL A 255 6.42 -3.95 -14.79
CA VAL A 255 6.43 -5.41 -14.58
C VAL A 255 5.40 -6.11 -15.47
N HIS A 256 4.20 -5.56 -15.57
CA HIS A 256 3.11 -6.10 -16.38
C HIS A 256 3.48 -6.12 -17.87
N PHE A 257 3.92 -4.99 -18.44
CA PHE A 257 4.31 -4.90 -19.85
C PHE A 257 5.45 -5.83 -20.20
N ARG A 258 6.48 -5.95 -19.35
CA ARG A 258 7.53 -6.96 -19.57
C ARG A 258 6.99 -8.39 -19.57
N THR A 259 6.09 -8.70 -18.63
CA THR A 259 5.46 -10.03 -18.55
C THR A 259 4.68 -10.34 -19.82
N GLU A 260 3.94 -9.36 -20.32
CA GLU A 260 3.14 -9.49 -21.53
C GLU A 260 4.01 -9.61 -22.79
N GLU A 261 5.06 -8.80 -22.91
CA GLU A 261 5.97 -8.81 -24.04
C GLU A 261 6.79 -10.10 -24.11
N GLU A 262 7.19 -10.66 -22.97
CA GLU A 262 7.82 -11.99 -22.89
C GLU A 262 6.85 -13.09 -23.33
N LEU A 263 5.58 -12.99 -22.94
CA LEU A 263 4.55 -13.90 -23.41
C LEU A 263 4.31 -13.76 -24.92
N MET A 264 4.27 -12.54 -25.44
CA MET A 264 4.14 -12.29 -26.88
C MET A 264 5.29 -12.89 -27.68
N ASP A 265 6.53 -12.80 -27.19
CA ASP A 265 7.69 -13.46 -27.79
C ASP A 265 7.52 -14.98 -27.79
N LEU A 266 7.14 -15.55 -26.64
CA LEU A 266 6.93 -16.99 -26.49
C LEU A 266 5.85 -17.53 -27.43
N LEU A 267 4.81 -16.73 -27.67
CA LEU A 267 3.69 -17.07 -28.54
C LEU A 267 3.93 -16.74 -30.01
N GLY A 268 5.02 -16.03 -30.35
CA GLY A 268 5.32 -15.60 -31.71
C GLY A 268 4.33 -14.55 -32.24
N TYR A 269 3.87 -13.62 -31.41
CA TYR A 269 2.90 -12.59 -31.78
C TYR A 269 3.52 -11.54 -32.72
N GLU A 270 3.09 -11.53 -33.98
CA GLU A 270 3.71 -10.74 -35.04
C GLU A 270 3.61 -9.22 -34.83
N GLN A 271 2.54 -8.75 -34.18
CA GLN A 271 2.31 -7.32 -33.95
C GLN A 271 2.99 -6.79 -32.66
N LYS A 272 3.81 -7.60 -31.98
CA LYS A 272 4.50 -7.21 -30.73
C LYS A 272 5.18 -5.84 -30.83
N LYS A 273 5.90 -5.57 -31.92
CA LYS A 273 6.60 -4.28 -32.09
C LYS A 273 5.67 -3.07 -31.99
N GLY A 274 4.47 -3.16 -32.58
CA GLY A 274 3.46 -2.12 -32.49
C GLY A 274 2.86 -2.03 -31.08
N HIS A 275 2.68 -3.18 -30.43
CA HIS A 275 2.17 -3.29 -29.07
C HIS A 275 3.14 -2.66 -28.04
N THR A 276 4.42 -3.03 -28.04
CA THR A 276 5.48 -2.42 -27.20
C THR A 276 5.61 -0.91 -27.42
N ALA A 277 5.38 -0.42 -28.64
CA ALA A 277 5.39 1.02 -28.90
C ALA A 277 4.22 1.75 -28.20
N ARG A 278 3.07 1.09 -28.02
CA ARG A 278 1.94 1.63 -27.24
C ARG A 278 2.24 1.63 -25.74
N HIS A 279 2.86 0.56 -25.22
CA HIS A 279 3.35 0.50 -23.83
C HIS A 279 4.26 1.68 -23.50
N LYS A 280 5.29 1.90 -24.31
CA LYS A 280 6.23 3.01 -24.11
C LYS A 280 5.53 4.38 -24.09
N LYS A 281 4.59 4.62 -25.02
CA LYS A 281 3.82 5.87 -25.04
C LYS A 281 2.98 6.06 -23.79
N PHE A 282 2.42 4.97 -23.25
CA PHE A 282 1.66 5.05 -22.02
C PHE A 282 2.55 5.31 -20.81
N GLU A 283 3.71 4.66 -20.70
CA GLU A 283 4.68 4.96 -19.63
C GLU A 283 5.08 6.44 -19.63
N GLU A 284 5.40 6.99 -20.81
CA GLU A 284 5.69 8.41 -20.98
C GLU A 284 4.53 9.31 -20.51
N PHE A 285 3.30 8.94 -20.88
CA PHE A 285 2.08 9.63 -20.47
C PHE A 285 1.86 9.60 -18.94
N VAL A 286 1.98 8.44 -18.30
CA VAL A 286 1.80 8.33 -16.83
C VAL A 286 2.88 9.12 -16.08
N GLN A 287 4.12 9.10 -16.57
CA GLN A 287 5.21 9.88 -16.00
C GLN A 287 4.99 11.40 -16.13
N GLU A 288 4.44 11.87 -17.25
CA GLU A 288 4.03 13.27 -17.41
C GLU A 288 2.96 13.66 -16.40
N ARG A 289 1.90 12.86 -16.29
CA ARG A 289 0.80 13.15 -15.36
C ARG A 289 1.24 13.14 -13.89
N LYS A 290 2.19 12.26 -13.53
CA LYS A 290 2.80 12.25 -12.20
C LYS A 290 3.50 13.57 -11.90
N ARG A 291 4.29 14.10 -12.84
CA ARG A 291 4.97 15.39 -12.67
C ARG A 291 3.98 16.54 -12.50
N ASP A 292 2.89 16.55 -13.29
CA ASP A 292 1.84 17.57 -13.18
C ASP A 292 1.13 17.53 -11.82
N PHE A 293 0.88 16.32 -11.31
CA PHE A 293 0.31 16.12 -9.99
C PHE A 293 1.26 16.59 -8.88
N GLU A 294 2.54 16.23 -8.95
CA GLU A 294 3.57 16.64 -7.99
C GLU A 294 3.82 18.17 -8.00
N ALA A 295 3.56 18.84 -9.12
CA ALA A 295 3.61 20.30 -9.24
C ALA A 295 2.43 21.02 -8.56
N GLY A 296 1.51 20.29 -7.92
CA GLY A 296 0.41 20.87 -7.13
C GLY A 296 -0.84 21.23 -7.94
N ASN A 297 -0.97 20.74 -9.17
CA ASN A 297 -2.18 20.96 -9.97
C ASN A 297 -3.31 20.04 -9.49
N SER A 298 -4.10 20.48 -8.51
CA SER A 298 -5.18 19.68 -7.91
C SER A 298 -6.28 19.26 -8.90
N ARG A 299 -6.45 20.00 -10.01
CA ARG A 299 -7.35 19.61 -11.11
C ARG A 299 -6.78 18.48 -11.96
N ALA A 300 -5.46 18.30 -11.98
CA ALA A 300 -4.79 17.21 -12.70
C ALA A 300 -5.09 15.84 -12.10
N ALA A 301 -5.40 15.75 -10.80
CA ALA A 301 -5.70 14.49 -10.13
C ALA A 301 -6.93 13.77 -10.72
N ALA A 302 -8.04 14.48 -10.91
CA ALA A 302 -9.26 13.90 -11.44
C ALA A 302 -9.10 13.47 -12.91
N SER A 303 -8.45 14.31 -13.72
CA SER A 303 -8.16 13.97 -15.12
C SER A 303 -7.20 12.80 -15.21
N LEU A 304 -6.17 12.74 -14.34
CA LEU A 304 -5.20 11.65 -14.31
C LEU A 304 -5.86 10.30 -14.04
N VAL A 305 -6.68 10.21 -12.99
CA VAL A 305 -7.38 8.96 -12.66
C VAL A 305 -8.30 8.52 -13.80
N LYS A 306 -9.03 9.46 -14.39
CA LYS A 306 -9.89 9.20 -15.55
C LYS A 306 -9.08 8.72 -16.75
N ASP A 307 -7.98 9.38 -17.08
CA ASP A 307 -7.16 9.03 -18.23
C ASP A 307 -6.50 7.65 -18.07
N LEU A 308 -6.05 7.30 -16.86
CA LEU A 308 -5.53 5.96 -16.54
C LEU A 308 -6.60 4.89 -16.72
N ARG A 309 -7.81 5.16 -16.23
CA ARG A 309 -8.96 4.27 -16.41
C ARG A 309 -9.28 4.05 -17.88
N ASP A 310 -9.43 5.13 -18.62
CA ASP A 310 -9.81 5.07 -20.03
C ASP A 310 -8.73 4.38 -20.85
N TRP A 311 -7.46 4.69 -20.61
CA TRP A 311 -6.36 4.04 -21.31
C TRP A 311 -6.30 2.54 -21.00
N LEU A 312 -6.26 2.16 -19.72
CA LEU A 312 -6.08 0.76 -19.33
C LEU A 312 -7.23 -0.11 -19.85
N THR A 313 -8.47 0.34 -19.63
CA THR A 313 -9.64 -0.46 -20.04
C THR A 313 -9.75 -0.60 -21.55
N ASN A 314 -9.40 0.44 -22.32
CA ASN A 314 -9.37 0.36 -23.78
C ASN A 314 -8.20 -0.48 -24.29
N HIS A 315 -7.01 -0.36 -23.70
CA HIS A 315 -5.84 -1.15 -24.06
C HIS A 315 -6.11 -2.65 -23.86
N ILE A 316 -6.61 -3.04 -22.68
CA ILE A 316 -6.97 -4.44 -22.41
C ILE A 316 -8.05 -4.93 -23.39
N ALA A 317 -9.10 -4.13 -23.59
CA ALA A 317 -10.24 -4.56 -24.40
C ALA A 317 -9.96 -4.63 -25.90
N LEU A 318 -9.02 -3.81 -26.41
CA LEU A 318 -8.78 -3.65 -27.85
C LEU A 318 -7.42 -4.16 -28.30
N GLU A 319 -6.36 -3.99 -27.50
CA GLU A 319 -4.98 -4.33 -27.85
C GLU A 319 -4.60 -5.70 -27.29
N ASP A 320 -4.73 -5.93 -25.98
CA ASP A 320 -4.31 -7.19 -25.35
C ASP A 320 -5.16 -8.36 -25.83
N LYS A 321 -6.44 -8.09 -26.15
CA LYS A 321 -7.30 -9.11 -26.75
C LYS A 321 -6.82 -9.62 -28.10
N GLN A 322 -6.01 -8.86 -28.84
CA GLN A 322 -5.59 -9.26 -30.18
C GLN A 322 -4.74 -10.53 -30.17
N PHE A 323 -3.99 -10.79 -29.09
CA PHE A 323 -3.18 -12.01 -28.99
C PHE A 323 -3.89 -13.19 -28.28
N VAL A 324 -5.17 -13.05 -27.89
CA VAL A 324 -5.97 -14.15 -27.29
C VAL A 324 -6.04 -15.36 -28.22
N ALA A 325 -6.14 -15.17 -29.53
CA ALA A 325 -6.14 -16.28 -30.49
C ALA A 325 -4.81 -17.06 -30.50
N TYR A 326 -3.68 -16.37 -30.34
CA TYR A 326 -2.35 -17.00 -30.24
C TYR A 326 -2.23 -17.81 -28.95
N TYR A 327 -2.79 -17.28 -27.85
CA TYR A 327 -2.94 -18.01 -26.61
C TYR A 327 -3.78 -19.28 -26.78
N GLN A 328 -4.97 -19.20 -27.37
CA GLN A 328 -5.86 -20.36 -27.53
C GLN A 328 -5.17 -21.50 -28.31
N ASN A 329 -4.35 -21.17 -29.31
CA ASN A 329 -3.57 -22.14 -30.07
C ASN A 329 -2.34 -22.69 -29.33
N ASN A 330 -1.90 -22.05 -28.25
CA ASN A 330 -0.70 -22.38 -27.48
C ASN A 330 -0.97 -22.44 -25.96
N GLN A 331 -2.18 -22.85 -25.57
CA GLN A 331 -2.67 -22.71 -24.20
C GLN A 331 -1.74 -23.35 -23.17
N ALA A 332 -1.19 -24.53 -23.47
CA ALA A 332 -0.26 -25.23 -22.58
C ALA A 332 0.99 -24.38 -22.26
N LYS A 333 1.61 -23.76 -23.27
CA LYS A 333 2.79 -22.91 -23.10
C LYS A 333 2.49 -21.66 -22.27
N ALA A 334 1.35 -21.01 -22.52
CA ALA A 334 0.96 -19.82 -21.78
C ALA A 334 0.62 -20.12 -20.30
N LEU A 335 0.01 -21.29 -20.03
CA LEU A 335 -0.25 -21.75 -18.66
C LEU A 335 1.05 -22.12 -17.94
N GLU A 336 2.00 -22.73 -18.64
CA GLU A 336 3.34 -23.01 -18.11
C GLU A 336 4.10 -21.72 -17.78
N PHE A 337 4.11 -20.77 -18.72
CA PHE A 337 4.67 -19.43 -18.49
C PHE A 337 4.04 -18.74 -17.27
N SER A 338 2.70 -18.80 -17.15
CA SER A 338 2.01 -18.24 -15.97
C SER A 338 2.48 -18.88 -14.67
N LYS A 339 2.63 -20.21 -14.65
CA LYS A 339 3.12 -20.94 -13.46
C LYS A 339 4.54 -20.53 -13.12
N GLU A 340 5.43 -20.50 -14.10
CA GLU A 340 6.83 -20.15 -13.91
C GLU A 340 6.98 -18.70 -13.40
N ALA A 341 6.26 -17.75 -14.02
CA ALA A 341 6.29 -16.34 -13.63
C ALA A 341 5.82 -16.11 -12.19
N ILE A 342 4.82 -16.88 -11.74
CA ILE A 342 4.30 -16.84 -10.36
C ILE A 342 5.27 -17.51 -9.38
N VAL A 343 5.75 -18.72 -9.69
CA VAL A 343 6.57 -19.53 -8.76
C VAL A 343 7.98 -18.97 -8.61
N SER A 344 8.59 -18.46 -9.69
CA SER A 344 9.92 -17.85 -9.65
C SER A 344 9.94 -16.50 -8.93
N GLY A 345 8.77 -15.90 -8.67
CA GLY A 345 8.65 -14.55 -8.12
C GLY A 345 9.02 -13.44 -9.12
N LYS A 346 9.38 -13.78 -10.36
CA LYS A 346 9.79 -12.82 -11.40
C LYS A 346 8.72 -11.77 -11.69
N ALA A 347 7.44 -12.17 -11.63
CA ALA A 347 6.30 -11.26 -11.84
C ALA A 347 5.84 -10.54 -10.55
N GLY A 348 6.50 -10.75 -9.41
CA GLY A 348 6.21 -10.03 -8.15
C GLY A 348 4.79 -10.23 -7.62
N ILE A 349 4.13 -11.34 -7.94
CA ILE A 349 2.71 -11.56 -7.61
C ILE A 349 2.53 -11.83 -6.11
N ARG A 350 1.65 -11.04 -5.47
CA ARG A 350 1.28 -11.17 -4.05
C ARG A 350 0.05 -12.06 -3.89
N GLN A 351 -0.11 -12.64 -2.70
CA GLN A 351 -1.28 -13.46 -2.36
C GLN A 351 -2.61 -12.68 -2.50
N SER A 352 -2.62 -11.40 -2.11
CA SER A 352 -3.78 -10.52 -2.30
C SER A 352 -4.23 -10.41 -3.76
N GLN A 353 -3.29 -10.37 -4.70
CA GLN A 353 -3.59 -10.31 -6.14
C GLN A 353 -4.21 -11.62 -6.63
N VAL A 354 -3.70 -12.76 -6.13
CA VAL A 354 -4.26 -14.08 -6.40
C VAL A 354 -5.68 -14.20 -5.83
N ASP A 355 -5.92 -13.66 -4.64
CA ASP A 355 -7.22 -13.73 -3.98
C ASP A 355 -8.26 -12.83 -4.68
N LEU A 356 -7.86 -11.64 -5.16
CA LEU A 356 -8.70 -10.80 -6.01
C LEU A 356 -9.08 -11.53 -7.30
N TYR A 357 -8.11 -12.16 -7.95
CA TYR A 357 -8.35 -12.97 -9.14
C TYR A 357 -9.33 -14.11 -8.87
N LYS A 358 -9.18 -14.84 -7.76
CA LYS A 358 -10.14 -15.88 -7.38
C LYS A 358 -11.53 -15.30 -7.14
N ALA A 359 -11.62 -14.17 -6.45
CA ALA A 359 -12.90 -13.52 -6.13
C ALA A 359 -13.66 -13.06 -7.40
N VAL A 360 -12.94 -12.56 -8.42
CA VAL A 360 -13.56 -12.02 -9.64
C VAL A 360 -13.76 -13.10 -10.72
N VAL A 361 -12.79 -13.99 -10.89
CA VAL A 361 -12.74 -14.92 -12.04
C VAL A 361 -13.18 -16.34 -11.68
N LYS A 362 -13.01 -16.78 -10.43
CA LYS A 362 -13.44 -18.12 -9.97
C LYS A 362 -14.71 -18.10 -9.12
N GLY A 363 -15.13 -16.94 -8.63
CA GLY A 363 -16.35 -16.75 -7.83
C GLY A 363 -17.63 -16.58 -8.64
N ASN A 364 -17.55 -16.64 -9.99
CA ASN A 364 -18.68 -16.60 -10.92
C ASN A 364 -18.85 -17.93 -11.65
#